data_AF-A0A965FUX0-F1
#
_entry.id   AF-A0A965FUX0-F1
#
_cell.length_a   1.000
_cell.length_b   1.000
_cell.length_c   1.000
_cell.angle_alpha   90.00
_cell.angle_beta   90.00
_cell.angle_gamma   90.00
#
_symmetry.space_group_name_H-M   'P 1'
#
loop_
_entity.id
_entity.type
_entity.pdbx_description
1 polymer ?
#
loop_
_entity_poly.entity_id
_entity_poly.type
_entity_poly.pdbx_seq_one_letter_code
_entity_poly.pdbx_strand_id
1 'polypeptide(L)' 'MSRFVLAIDQGTTSTRAILFDKNMGIHAMSQREFT' A
#
# COMPACT_ATOMS: atom_id res chain seq x y z
N MET A 1 -15.80 -13.72 0.21
CA MET A 1 -14.36 -13.34 0.20
C MET A 1 -14.25 -11.82 0.20
N SER A 2 -13.44 -11.25 1.09
CA SER A 2 -13.08 -9.84 1.03
C SER A 2 -12.17 -9.60 -0.18
N ARG A 3 -12.37 -8.47 -0.87
CA ARG A 3 -11.53 -8.03 -1.99
C ARG A 3 -10.88 -6.71 -1.61
N PHE A 4 -9.62 -6.56 -1.98
CA PHE A 4 -8.82 -5.37 -1.74
C PHE A 4 -8.09 -4.98 -3.02
N VAL A 5 -7.70 -3.70 -3.10
CA VAL A 5 -6.76 -3.21 -4.11
C VAL A 5 -5.43 -2.95 -3.43
N LEU A 6 -4.35 -3.54 -3.97
CA LEU A 6 -2.99 -3.24 -3.54
C LEU A 6 -2.42 -2.16 -4.47
N ALA A 7 -1.99 -1.04 -3.89
CA ALA A 7 -1.14 -0.08 -4.56
C ALA A 7 0.29 -0.21 -4.05
N ILE A 8 1.24 -0.29 -4.99
CA ILE A 8 2.67 -0.17 -4.71
C ILE A 8 3.11 1.19 -5.22
N ASP A 9 3.63 1.99 -4.30
CA ASP A 9 4.25 3.27 -4.62
C ASP A 9 5.76 3.15 -4.40
N GLN A 10 6.49 3.07 -5.51
CA GLN A 10 7.93 2.90 -5.51
C GLN A 10 8.59 4.28 -5.61
N GLY A 11 9.06 4.77 -4.47
CA GLY A 11 9.88 5.97 -4.38
C GLY A 11 11.36 5.66 -4.58
N THR A 12 12.16 6.70 -4.74
CA THR A 12 13.62 6.57 -4.95
C THR A 12 14.39 6.10 -3.71
N THR A 13 13.85 6.30 -2.50
CA THR A 13 14.48 5.93 -1.22
C THR A 13 13.65 4.95 -0.39
N SER A 14 12.45 4.62 -0.85
CA SER A 14 11.55 3.71 -0.15
C SER A 14 10.52 3.10 -1.09
N THR A 15 9.91 2.00 -0.66
CA THR A 15 8.72 1.42 -1.28
C THR A 15 7.60 1.38 -0.26
N ARG A 16 6.41 1.83 -0.66
CA ARG A 16 5.18 1.75 0.13
C ARG A 16 4.21 0.76 -0.49
N ALA A 17 3.56 -0.03 0.36
CA ALA A 17 2.46 -0.92 0.01
C ALA A 17 1.21 -0.47 0.76
N ILE A 18 0.14 -0.18 0.03
CA ILE A 18 -1.13 0.31 0.59
C ILE A 18 -2.25 -0.63 0.13
N LEU A 19 -3.02 -1.16 1.09
CA LEU A 19 -4.23 -1.93 0.83
C LEU A 19 -5.46 -1.05 0.99
N PHE A 20 -6.27 -0.97 -0.06
CA PHE A 20 -7.54 -0.25 -0.05
C PHE A 20 -8.72 -1.22 0.04
N ASP A 21 -9.69 -0.87 0.88
CA ASP A 21 -10.98 -1.55 0.93
C ASP A 21 -11.94 -1.10 -0.19
N LYS A 22 -13.14 -1.66 -0.21
CA LYS A 22 -14.16 -1.38 -1.23
C LYS A 22 -14.67 0.07 -1.26
N ASN A 23 -14.47 0.82 -0.18
CA ASN A 23 -14.86 2.22 -0.06
C ASN A 23 -13.67 3.15 -0.36
N MET A 24 -12.57 2.61 -0.90
CA MET A 24 -11.30 3.31 -1.10
C MET A 24 -10.66 3.82 0.20
N GLY A 25 -11.06 3.25 1.35
CA GLY A 25 -10.41 3.51 2.63
C GLY A 25 -9.10 2.74 2.75
N ILE A 26 -8.11 3.30 3.46
CA ILE A 26 -6.87 2.59 3.77
C ILE A 26 -7.17 1.51 4.81
N HIS A 27 -7.04 0.25 4.40
CA HIS A 27 -7.20 -0.89 5.30
C HIS A 27 -5.89 -1.22 6.03
N ALA A 28 -4.76 -1.16 5.31
CA ALA A 28 -3.43 -1.36 5.87
C ALA A 28 -2.38 -0.63 5.02
N MET A 29 -1.24 -0.30 5.65
CA MET A 29 -0.10 0.31 4.99
C MET A 29 1.19 -0.21 5.58
N SER A 30 2.21 -0.40 4.75
CA SER A 30 3.59 -0.66 5.15
C SER A 30 4.54 0.14 4.27
N GLN A 31 5.66 0.55 4.85
CA GLN A 31 6.74 1.25 4.17
C GLN A 31 8.06 0.55 4.50
N ARG A 32 8.95 0.50 3.50
CA ARG A 32 10.33 0.06 3.68
C ARG A 32 11.26 1.02 2.95
N GLU A 33 12.11 1.70 3.70
CA GLU A 33 13.23 2.47 3.21
C GLU A 33 14.37 1.56 2.74
N PHE A 34 15.15 2.05 1.78
CA PHE A 34 16.41 1.47 1.36
C PHE A 34 17.43 2.60 1.17
N THR A 35 18.67 2.32 1.58
CA THR A 35 19.86 3.17 1.38
C THR A 35 20.63 2.74 0.15
#